data_AF-A0A3D0Z8W7-F1
#
_entry.id   AF-A0A3D0Z8W7-F1
#
_cell.length_a   1.000
_cell.length_b   1.000
_cell.length_c   1.000
_cell.angle_alpha   90.00
_cell.angle_beta   90.00
_cell.angle_gamma   90.00
#
_symmetry.space_group_name_H-M   'P 1'
#
loop_
_entity.id
_entity.type
_entity.pdbx_description
1 polymer ?
#
loop_
_entity_poly.entity_id
_entity_poly.type
_entity_poly.pdbx_seq_one_letter_code
_entity_poly.pdbx_strand_id
1 'polypeptide(L)'
;DLVTFEGESVDSLKMAFAEAVEDYIAMCKEAGKEPQKSYRGSFNIRISPDLHKEAAVMAKKKGLSLNAFVEKAIFDEVNAPCAL
;
A
#
# COMPACT_ATOMS: atom_id res chain seq x y z
N ASP A 1 -1.48 -6.51 -11.61
CA ASP A 1 -1.70 -7.75 -12.40
C ASP A 1 -1.54 -8.95 -11.49
N LEU A 2 -2.15 -10.08 -11.83
CA LEU A 2 -1.96 -11.34 -11.10
C LEU A 2 -0.79 -12.11 -11.71
N VAL A 3 0.19 -12.46 -10.89
CA VAL A 3 1.36 -13.27 -11.26
C VAL A 3 1.37 -14.50 -10.36
N THR A 4 1.42 -15.69 -10.96
CA THR A 4 1.38 -16.98 -10.25
C THR A 4 2.65 -17.78 -10.54
N PHE A 5 3.12 -18.52 -9.54
CA PHE A 5 4.29 -19.40 -9.63
C PHE A 5 4.08 -20.61 -8.71
N GLU A 6 4.72 -21.73 -9.02
CA GLU A 6 4.61 -22.97 -8.26
C GLU A 6 5.93 -23.75 -8.27
N GLY A 7 6.08 -24.71 -7.37
CA GLY A 7 7.28 -25.55 -7.30
C GLY A 7 7.12 -26.72 -6.33
N GLU A 8 7.81 -27.83 -6.62
CA GLU A 8 7.72 -29.09 -5.85
C GLU A 8 8.64 -29.13 -4.62
N SER A 9 9.56 -28.18 -4.52
CA SER A 9 10.50 -27.98 -3.42
C SER A 9 10.70 -26.49 -3.11
N VAL A 10 11.29 -26.18 -1.95
CA VAL A 10 11.60 -24.79 -1.56
C VAL A 10 12.51 -24.10 -2.58
N ASP A 11 13.51 -24.82 -3.11
CA ASP A 11 14.46 -24.25 -4.07
C ASP A 11 13.79 -24.00 -5.42
N SER A 12 12.99 -24.95 -5.93
CA SER A 12 12.21 -24.75 -7.16
C SER A 12 11.19 -23.62 -7.02
N LEU A 13 10.58 -23.45 -5.85
CA LEU A 13 9.60 -22.39 -5.60
C LEU A 13 10.26 -20.99 -5.64
N LYS A 14 11.46 -20.85 -5.07
CA LYS A 14 12.22 -19.60 -5.14
C LYS A 14 12.65 -19.26 -6.58
N MET A 15 13.06 -20.26 -7.35
CA MET A 15 13.41 -20.09 -8.75
C MET A 15 12.19 -19.65 -9.57
N ALA A 16 11.06 -20.37 -9.45
CA ALA A 16 9.83 -20.03 -10.15
C ALA A 16 9.29 -18.64 -9.77
N PHE A 17 9.45 -18.23 -8.50
CA PHE A 17 9.12 -16.87 -8.08
C PHE A 17 9.96 -15.81 -8.79
N ALA A 18 11.28 -16.01 -8.86
CA ALA A 18 12.18 -15.06 -9.52
C ALA A 18 11.87 -14.92 -11.01
N GLU A 19 11.66 -16.06 -11.69
CA GLU A 19 11.28 -16.11 -13.11
C GLU A 19 9.96 -15.37 -13.36
N ALA A 20 8.92 -15.64 -12.57
CA ALA A 20 7.63 -14.98 -12.72
C ALA A 20 7.70 -13.46 -12.50
N VAL A 21 8.60 -12.97 -11.64
CA VAL A 21 8.84 -11.53 -11.44
C VAL A 21 9.56 -10.93 -12.65
N GLU A 22 10.57 -11.62 -13.19
CA GLU A 22 11.30 -11.17 -14.39
C GLU A 22 10.36 -11.08 -15.60
N ASP A 23 9.53 -12.10 -15.80
CA ASP A 23 8.51 -12.14 -16.85
C ASP A 23 7.50 -11.01 -16.70
N TYR A 24 7.02 -10.75 -15.49
CA TYR A 24 6.12 -9.63 -15.21
C TYR A 24 6.73 -8.29 -15.64
N ILE A 25 7.99 -8.04 -15.28
CA ILE A 25 8.69 -6.80 -15.62
C ILE A 25 8.89 -6.70 -17.14
N ALA A 26 9.23 -7.80 -17.81
CA ALA A 26 9.37 -7.85 -19.26
C ALA A 26 8.04 -7.52 -19.97
N MET A 27 6.94 -8.14 -19.55
CA MET A 27 5.60 -7.86 -20.08
C MET A 27 5.19 -6.40 -19.87
N CYS A 28 5.47 -5.82 -18.69
CA CYS A 28 5.23 -4.40 -18.44
C CYS A 28 5.98 -3.52 -19.45
N LYS A 29 7.26 -3.82 -19.71
CA LYS A 29 8.09 -3.09 -20.67
C LYS A 29 7.56 -3.21 -22.10
N GLU A 30 7.18 -4.41 -22.55
CA GLU A 30 6.61 -4.64 -23.88
C GLU A 30 5.27 -3.90 -24.07
N ALA A 31 4.46 -3.84 -23.01
CA ALA A 31 3.20 -3.10 -23.02
C ALA A 31 3.35 -1.58 -22.85
N GLY A 32 4.58 -1.06 -22.70
CA GLY A 32 4.83 0.35 -22.41
C GLY A 32 4.25 0.82 -21.07
N LYS A 33 4.12 -0.08 -20.10
CA LYS A 33 3.56 0.17 -18.77
C LYS A 33 4.67 0.10 -17.71
N GLU A 34 4.54 0.95 -16.69
CA GLU A 34 5.39 0.85 -15.50
C GLU A 34 4.93 -0.31 -14.60
N PRO A 35 5.86 -1.16 -14.11
CA PRO A 35 5.53 -2.19 -13.14
C PRO A 35 4.91 -1.61 -11.86
N GLN A 36 4.03 -2.37 -11.23
CA GLN A 36 3.43 -1.99 -9.95
C GLN A 36 4.51 -1.90 -8.87
N LYS A 37 4.52 -0.79 -8.14
CA LYS A 37 5.42 -0.59 -7.00
C LYS A 37 4.74 -1.04 -5.73
N SER A 38 5.48 -1.74 -4.87
CA SER A 38 4.99 -2.10 -3.54
C SER A 38 4.68 -0.84 -2.74
N TYR A 39 3.51 -0.79 -2.11
CA TYR A 39 3.16 0.26 -1.16
C TYR A 39 3.93 0.05 0.14
N ARG A 40 4.81 0.99 0.48
CA ARG A 40 5.72 0.88 1.65
C ARG A 40 5.04 1.14 3.00
N GLY A 41 3.75 1.48 3.02
CA GLY A 41 3.01 1.91 4.22
C GLY A 41 3.42 3.29 4.77
N SER A 42 4.66 3.72 4.56
CA SER A 42 5.10 5.09 4.84
C SER A 42 4.62 6.04 3.75
N PHE A 43 3.85 7.06 4.15
CA PHE A 43 3.35 8.11 3.26
C PHE A 43 3.58 9.48 3.91
N ASN A 44 4.30 10.36 3.22
CA ASN A 44 4.53 11.73 3.70
C ASN A 44 3.44 12.64 3.14
N ILE A 45 2.65 13.28 4.01
CA ILE A 45 1.59 14.21 3.62
C ILE A 45 1.84 15.61 4.15
N ARG A 46 1.37 16.59 3.39
CA ARG A 46 1.28 17.98 3.82
C ARG A 46 -0.19 18.34 4.00
N ILE A 47 -0.54 18.75 5.22
CA ILE A 47 -1.87 19.26 5.57
C ILE A 47 -1.70 20.65 6.18
N SER A 48 -2.80 21.40 6.34
CA SER A 48 -2.73 22.72 6.97
C SER A 48 -2.23 22.60 8.42
N PRO A 49 -1.47 23.60 8.93
CA PRO A 49 -1.02 23.60 10.32
C PRO A 49 -2.16 23.48 11.33
N ASP A 50 -3.30 24.11 11.05
CA ASP A 50 -4.48 24.07 11.92
C ASP A 50 -5.09 22.66 11.97
N LEU A 51 -5.24 21.99 10.83
CA LEU A 51 -5.74 20.61 10.80
C LEU A 51 -4.78 19.66 11.50
N HIS A 52 -3.47 19.84 11.33
CA HIS A 52 -2.46 19.04 12.03
C HIS A 52 -2.57 19.21 13.55
N LYS A 53 -2.74 20.45 14.03
CA LYS A 53 -2.93 20.75 15.46
C LYS A 53 -4.19 20.08 16.00
N GLU A 54 -5.31 20.20 15.29
CA GLU A 54 -6.57 19.58 15.69
C GLU A 54 -6.47 18.05 15.72
N ALA A 55 -5.88 17.44 14.69
CA ALA A 55 -5.64 16.00 14.63
C ALA A 55 -4.78 15.52 15.81
N ALA A 56 -3.70 16.23 16.15
CA ALA A 56 -2.84 15.88 17.28
C ALA A 56 -3.59 15.95 18.63
N VAL A 57 -4.43 16.97 18.83
CA VAL A 57 -5.26 17.10 20.04
C VAL A 57 -6.28 15.96 20.12
N MET A 58 -6.94 15.64 19.01
CA MET A 58 -7.96 14.59 18.94
C MET A 58 -7.36 13.19 19.11
N ALA A 59 -6.19 12.93 18.51
CA ALA A 59 -5.44 11.70 18.69
C ALA A 59 -5.12 11.49 20.18
N LYS A 60 -4.59 12.51 20.86
CA LYS A 60 -4.29 12.45 22.31
C LYS A 60 -5.53 12.19 23.16
N LYS A 61 -6.66 12.87 22.88
CA LYS A 61 -7.93 12.63 23.60
C LYS A 61 -8.43 11.19 23.45
N LYS A 62 -8.16 10.56 22.31
CA LYS A 62 -8.52 9.17 22.02
C LYS A 62 -7.48 8.14 22.45
N GLY A 63 -6.35 8.56 23.03
CA GLY A 63 -5.25 7.66 23.40
C GLY A 63 -4.51 7.05 22.19
N LEU A 64 -4.56 7.71 21.03
CA LEU A 64 -3.93 7.26 19.78
C LEU A 64 -2.67 8.07 19.47
N SER A 65 -1.73 7.45 18.75
CA SER A 65 -0.68 8.21 18.05
C SER A 65 -1.31 9.02 16.90
N LEU A 66 -0.64 10.09 16.46
CA LEU A 66 -1.12 10.87 15.32
C LEU A 66 -1.23 9.99 14.06
N ASN A 67 -0.24 9.13 13.81
CA ASN A 67 -0.27 8.23 12.66
C ASN A 67 -1.46 7.26 12.72
N ALA A 68 -1.74 6.66 13.89
CA ALA A 68 -2.89 5.76 14.06
C ALA A 68 -4.23 6.51 13.87
N PHE A 69 -4.30 7.76 14.31
CA PHE A 69 -5.47 8.60 14.08
C PHE A 69 -5.69 8.88 12.58
N VAL A 70 -4.62 9.21 11.84
CA VAL A 70 -4.70 9.45 10.39
C VAL A 70 -5.00 8.17 9.62
N GLU A 71 -4.38 7.04 9.99
CA GLU A 71 -4.65 5.73 9.39
C GLU A 71 -6.12 5.35 9.56
N LYS A 72 -6.70 5.56 10.76
CA LYS A 72 -8.13 5.34 10.99
C LYS A 72 -8.99 6.23 10.10
N ALA A 73 -8.66 7.52 9.97
CA ALA A 73 -9.42 8.43 9.12
C ALA A 73 -9.41 7.97 7.64
N ILE A 74 -8.25 7.52 7.14
CA ILE A 74 -8.13 6.95 5.79
C ILE A 74 -8.95 5.67 5.67
N PHE A 75 -8.88 4.78 6.65
CA PHE A 75 -9.67 3.54 6.67
C PHE A 75 -11.18 3.83 6.63
N ASP A 76 -11.65 4.75 7.48
CA ASP A 76 -13.06 5.12 7.55
C ASP A 76 -13.54 5.68 6.20
N GLU A 77 -12.74 6.53 5.53
CA GLU A 77 -13.07 7.12 4.23
C GLU A 77 -13.12 6.07 3.11
N VAL A 78 -12.15 5.16 3.06
CA VAL A 78 -12.11 4.08 2.04
C VAL A 78 -13.26 3.10 2.19
N ASN A 79 -13.74 2.88 3.41
CA ASN A 79 -14.84 1.95 3.72
C ASN A 79 -16.18 2.65 3.92
N ALA A 80 -16.26 3.96 3.71
CA ALA A 80 -17.52 4.67 3.75
C ALA A 80 -18.44 4.13 2.65
N PRO A 81 -19.73 3.87 2.95
CA PRO A 81 -20.67 3.47 1.92
C PRO A 81 -20.73 4.58 0.87
N CYS A 82 -20.44 4.22 -0.38
CA CYS A 82 -20.51 5.14 -1.49
C CYS A 82 -21.95 5.65 -1.58
N ALA A 83 -22.14 6.97 -1.43
CA ALA A 83 -23.39 7.61 -1.80
C ALA A 83 -23.45 7.63 -3.33
N LEU A 84 -23.85 6.51 -3.94
CA LEU A 84 -24.30 6.45 -5.33
C LEU A 84 -25.78 6.83 -5.42
#